data_AF-A0A485JFR1-F1
#
_entry.id   AF-A0A485JFR1-F1
#
_cell.length_a   1.000
_cell.length_b   1.000
_cell.length_c   1.000
_cell.angle_alpha   90.00
_cell.angle_beta   90.00
_cell.angle_gamma   90.00
#
_symmetry.space_group_name_H-M   'P 1'
#
loop_
_entity.id
_entity.type
_entity.pdbx_description
1 polymer ?
#
loop_
_entity_poly.entity_id
_entity_poly.type
_entity_poly.pdbx_seq_one_letter_code
_entity_poly.pdbx_strand_id
1 'polypeptide(L)'
;MCSAWVRINLPLKPFIRDDMSPAAREADSRWIGELWQNYLNTVAANRQIPAQQVFPGAQGLLEGLTKTGGDTAKYALENKLVDALASSAEIGKSSDQRVRLE
;
A
#
# COMPACT_ATOMS: atom_id res chain seq x y z
N MET A 1 27.41 6.66 28.72
CA MET A 1 26.04 6.53 28.18
C MET A 1 25.81 7.68 27.22
N CYS A 2 25.93 7.44 25.91
CA CYS A 2 25.37 8.23 24.82
C CYS A 2 25.78 7.60 23.48
N SER A 3 24.88 7.72 22.50
CA SER A 3 25.08 7.56 21.06
C SER A 3 24.87 6.16 20.45
N ALA A 4 23.61 5.98 20.07
CA ALA A 4 23.11 5.13 19.00
C ALA A 4 24.05 5.02 17.79
N TRP A 5 24.25 3.78 17.33
CA TRP A 5 24.70 3.48 15.97
C TRP A 5 23.86 2.31 15.44
N VAL A 6 22.68 2.62 14.93
CA VAL A 6 22.02 1.75 13.94
C VAL A 6 22.84 1.86 12.68
N ARG A 7 23.76 0.90 12.49
CA ARG A 7 24.64 0.84 11.33
C ARG A 7 23.86 0.23 10.16
N ILE A 8 23.01 1.04 9.53
CA ILE A 8 22.50 0.76 8.18
C ILE A 8 23.70 0.88 7.23
N ASN A 9 24.29 -0.25 6.87
CA ASN A 9 25.29 -0.33 5.80
C ASN A 9 24.56 -0.42 4.45
N LEU A 10 24.01 0.69 3.98
CA LEU A 10 23.78 0.93 2.55
C LEU A 10 24.32 2.33 2.29
N PRO A 11 25.52 2.50 1.71
CA PRO A 11 25.60 2.77 0.28
C PRO A 11 27.00 2.55 -0.36
N LEU A 12 27.39 1.34 -0.78
CA LEU A 12 28.62 1.14 -1.62
C LEU A 12 28.58 -0.09 -2.55
N LYS A 13 27.39 -0.62 -2.87
CA LYS A 13 27.27 -1.85 -3.68
C LYS A 13 26.72 -1.64 -5.11
N PRO A 14 27.33 -0.77 -5.95
CA PRO A 14 27.14 -0.94 -7.40
C PRO A 14 28.47 -1.14 -8.14
N PHE A 15 29.45 -1.84 -7.56
CA PHE A 15 30.71 -2.09 -8.28
C PHE A 15 31.29 -3.52 -8.19
N ILE A 16 30.74 -4.46 -7.41
CA ILE A 16 31.35 -5.83 -7.30
C ILE A 16 30.32 -7.00 -7.26
N ARG A 17 29.00 -6.79 -7.06
CA ARG A 17 28.03 -7.91 -7.03
C ARG A 17 26.62 -7.49 -7.47
N ASP A 18 26.08 -8.19 -8.47
CA ASP A 18 24.71 -8.06 -9.00
C ASP A 18 23.63 -8.71 -8.09
N ASP A 19 24.02 -9.40 -7.01
CA ASP A 19 23.10 -10.10 -6.11
C ASP A 19 23.22 -9.60 -4.65
N MET A 20 22.11 -9.40 -3.94
CA MET A 20 22.14 -9.13 -2.48
C MET A 20 22.80 -10.30 -1.73
N SER A 21 23.65 -10.03 -0.71
CA SER A 21 24.19 -11.13 0.10
C SER A 21 23.06 -11.75 0.95
N PRO A 22 23.13 -13.05 1.32
CA PRO A 22 22.08 -13.69 2.10
C PRO A 22 21.75 -12.97 3.42
N ALA A 23 22.78 -12.52 4.15
CA ALA A 23 22.61 -11.77 5.40
C ALA A 23 21.95 -10.40 5.21
N ALA A 24 22.27 -9.70 4.11
CA ALA A 24 21.58 -8.44 3.77
C ALA A 24 20.12 -8.71 3.38
N ARG A 25 19.85 -9.77 2.61
CA ARG A 25 18.50 -10.16 2.21
C ARG A 25 17.62 -10.51 3.41
N GLU A 26 18.14 -11.25 4.39
CA GLU A 26 17.37 -11.63 5.59
C GLU A 26 17.02 -10.41 6.46
N ALA A 27 18.01 -9.54 6.71
CA ALA A 27 17.79 -8.30 7.42
C ALA A 27 16.78 -7.43 6.67
N ASP A 28 16.93 -7.30 5.35
CA ASP A 28 16.10 -6.44 4.53
C ASP A 28 14.66 -6.93 4.39
N SER A 29 14.48 -8.23 4.21
CA SER A 29 13.16 -8.85 4.10
C SER A 29 12.34 -8.70 5.38
N ARG A 30 13.01 -8.70 6.55
CA ARG A 30 12.33 -8.54 7.84
C ARG A 30 11.73 -7.14 7.99
N TRP A 31 12.53 -6.08 7.80
CA TRP A 31 12.03 -4.72 8.02
C TRP A 31 11.03 -4.29 6.94
N ILE A 32 11.23 -4.70 5.68
CA ILE A 32 10.28 -4.44 4.59
C ILE A 32 8.93 -5.14 4.87
N GLY A 33 8.96 -6.39 5.35
CA GLY A 33 7.75 -7.12 5.71
C GLY A 33 6.97 -6.44 6.84
N GLU A 34 7.67 -5.98 7.89
CA GLU A 34 7.05 -5.25 9.00
C GLU A 34 6.43 -3.92 8.55
N LEU A 35 7.12 -3.14 7.72
CA LEU A 35 6.58 -1.89 7.17
C LEU A 35 5.34 -2.13 6.31
N TRP A 36 5.38 -3.15 5.45
CA TRP A 36 4.24 -3.51 4.61
C TRP A 36 3.03 -3.95 5.44
N GLN A 37 3.25 -4.77 6.47
CA GLN A 37 2.16 -5.19 7.36
C GLN A 37 1.56 -4.00 8.13
N ASN A 38 2.39 -3.06 8.59
CA ASN A 38 1.92 -1.84 9.25
C ASN A 38 1.09 -0.96 8.31
N TYR A 39 1.49 -0.85 7.05
CA TYR A 39 0.71 -0.16 6.02
C TYR A 39 -0.67 -0.82 5.86
N LEU A 40 -0.71 -2.14 5.64
CA LEU A 40 -1.96 -2.88 5.48
C LEU A 40 -2.87 -2.74 6.70
N ASN A 41 -2.32 -2.86 7.90
CA ASN A 41 -3.08 -2.74 9.14
C ASN A 41 -3.69 -1.34 9.32
N THR A 42 -2.94 -0.28 8.98
CA THR A 42 -3.42 1.10 9.10
C THR A 42 -4.56 1.37 8.12
N VAL A 43 -4.41 0.95 6.86
CA VAL A 43 -5.45 1.11 5.84
C VAL A 43 -6.68 0.28 6.18
N ALA A 44 -6.49 -0.97 6.60
CA ALA A 44 -7.54 -1.88 7.04
C ALA A 44 -8.37 -1.29 8.19
N ALA A 45 -7.71 -0.74 9.20
CA ALA A 45 -8.37 -0.09 10.33
C ALA A 45 -9.19 1.13 9.89
N ASN A 46 -8.64 2.00 9.05
CA ASN A 46 -9.33 3.20 8.56
C ASN A 46 -10.57 2.86 7.72
N ARG A 47 -10.51 1.77 6.96
CA ARG A 47 -11.57 1.31 6.07
C ARG A 47 -12.54 0.31 6.74
N GLN A 48 -12.24 -0.13 7.94
CA GLN A 48 -12.96 -1.18 8.67
C GLN A 48 -13.11 -2.49 7.85
N ILE A 49 -12.07 -2.86 7.12
CA ILE A 49 -11.99 -4.09 6.32
C ILE A 49 -10.78 -4.92 6.75
N PRO A 50 -10.76 -6.25 6.52
CA PRO A 50 -9.59 -7.06 6.84
C PRO A 50 -8.38 -6.68 5.97
N ALA A 51 -7.16 -6.77 6.53
CA ALA A 51 -5.91 -6.46 5.83
C ALA A 51 -5.71 -7.29 4.55
N GLN A 52 -6.18 -8.54 4.55
CA GLN A 52 -6.16 -9.42 3.38
C GLN A 52 -7.07 -8.91 2.24
N GLN A 53 -8.11 -8.13 2.56
CA GLN A 53 -8.97 -7.51 1.55
C GLN A 53 -8.36 -6.21 1.00
N VAL A 54 -7.56 -5.50 1.80
CA VAL A 54 -6.76 -4.34 1.32
C VAL A 54 -5.81 -4.79 0.21
N PHE A 55 -5.11 -5.91 0.43
CA PHE A 55 -4.25 -6.51 -0.58
C PHE A 55 -4.24 -8.05 -0.46
N PRO A 56 -4.94 -8.78 -1.34
CA PRO A 56 -5.04 -10.24 -1.29
C PRO A 56 -3.81 -10.96 -1.88
N GLY A 57 -2.70 -10.24 -2.11
CA GLY A 57 -1.56 -10.74 -2.87
C GLY A 57 -1.71 -10.49 -4.37
N ALA A 58 -0.61 -10.68 -5.12
CA ALA A 58 -0.60 -10.46 -6.56
C ALA A 58 -1.61 -11.34 -7.31
N GLN A 59 -1.72 -12.61 -6.91
CA GLN A 59 -2.66 -13.55 -7.53
C GLN A 59 -4.12 -13.15 -7.28
N GLY A 60 -4.48 -12.85 -6.03
CA GLY A 60 -5.84 -12.42 -5.68
C GLY A 60 -6.23 -11.10 -6.36
N LEU A 61 -5.26 -10.18 -6.52
CA LEU A 61 -5.47 -8.94 -7.26
C LEU A 61 -5.74 -9.21 -8.75
N LEU A 62 -4.95 -10.09 -9.39
CA LEU A 62 -5.15 -10.46 -10.79
C LEU A 62 -6.51 -11.13 -11.01
N GLU A 63 -6.92 -12.03 -10.12
CA GLU A 63 -8.24 -12.67 -10.17
C GLU A 63 -9.38 -11.66 -10.01
N GLY A 64 -9.23 -10.72 -9.08
CA GLY A 64 -10.19 -9.63 -8.88
C GLY A 64 -10.32 -8.73 -10.10
N LEU A 65 -9.19 -8.30 -10.68
CA LEU A 65 -9.18 -7.49 -11.90
C LEU A 65 -9.74 -8.24 -13.10
N THR A 66 -9.48 -9.54 -13.22
CA THR A 66 -10.05 -10.35 -14.31
C THR A 66 -11.58 -10.40 -14.21
N LYS A 67 -12.13 -10.50 -12.99
CA LYS A 67 -13.58 -10.48 -12.76
C LYS A 67 -14.22 -9.13 -13.10
N THR A 68 -13.50 -8.02 -12.89
CA THR A 68 -13.98 -6.68 -13.24
C THR A 68 -13.69 -6.28 -14.70
N GLY A 69 -13.19 -7.21 -15.52
CA GLY A 69 -12.86 -6.95 -16.92
C GLY A 69 -11.66 -6.01 -17.11
N GLY A 70 -10.76 -5.96 -16.13
CA GLY A 70 -9.58 -5.09 -16.11
C GLY A 70 -9.84 -3.68 -15.56
N ASP A 71 -11.06 -3.38 -15.11
CA ASP A 71 -11.40 -2.09 -14.53
C ASP A 71 -10.95 -2.02 -13.06
N THR A 72 -9.90 -1.23 -12.82
CA THR A 72 -9.31 -1.02 -11.49
C THR A 72 -10.22 -0.19 -10.57
N ALA A 73 -11.01 0.73 -11.13
CA ALA A 73 -11.91 1.58 -10.37
C ALA A 73 -13.10 0.77 -9.85
N LYS A 74 -13.68 -0.09 -10.70
CA LYS A 74 -14.71 -1.04 -10.27
C LYS A 74 -14.19 -2.02 -9.23
N TYR A 75 -12.98 -2.56 -9.44
CA TYR A 75 -12.35 -3.44 -8.44
C TYR A 75 -12.21 -2.74 -7.09
N ALA A 76 -11.74 -1.49 -7.07
CA ALA A 76 -11.59 -0.74 -5.83
C ALA A 76 -12.94 -0.48 -5.14
N LEU A 77 -13.99 -0.18 -5.90
CA LEU A 77 -15.33 0.05 -5.37
C LEU A 77 -15.94 -1.23 -4.79
N GLU A 78 -15.88 -2.34 -5.52
CA GLU A 78 -16.41 -3.64 -5.10
C GLU A 78 -15.71 -4.18 -3.84
N ASN A 79 -14.40 -3.96 -3.73
CA ASN A 79 -13.60 -4.37 -2.56
C ASN A 79 -13.64 -3.36 -1.41
N LYS A 80 -14.46 -2.30 -1.49
CA LYS A 80 -14.58 -1.24 -0.48
C LYS A 80 -13.27 -0.50 -0.20
N LEU A 81 -12.37 -0.49 -1.18
CA LEU A 81 -11.14 0.30 -1.14
C LEU A 81 -11.40 1.78 -1.42
N VAL A 82 -12.53 2.09 -2.04
CA VAL A 82 -13.07 3.45 -2.25
C VAL A 82 -14.56 3.47 -1.94
N ASP A 83 -15.07 4.63 -1.57
CA ASP A 83 -16.47 4.80 -1.16
C ASP A 83 -17.39 5.09 -2.34
N ALA A 84 -16.89 5.83 -3.34
CA ALA A 84 -17.62 6.16 -4.56
C ALA A 84 -16.65 6.43 -5.72
N LEU A 85 -17.16 6.27 -6.94
CA LEU A 85 -16.50 6.70 -8.16
C LEU A 85 -17.23 7.95 -8.67
N ALA A 86 -16.49 9.04 -8.87
CA ALA A 86 -17.03 10.29 -9.35
C ALA A 86 -15.98 11.02 -10.21
N SER A 87 -16.44 11.80 -11.16
CA SER A 87 -15.57 12.70 -11.93
C SER A 87 -15.06 13.84 -11.05
N SER A 88 -13.95 14.46 -11.45
CA SER A 88 -13.38 15.60 -10.71
C SER A 88 -14.38 16.76 -10.56
N ALA A 89 -15.26 16.96 -11.56
CA ALA A 89 -16.30 17.99 -11.51
C ALA A 89 -17.38 17.68 -10.45
N GLU A 90 -17.72 16.41 -10.27
CA GLU A 90 -18.70 15.97 -9.25
C GLU A 90 -18.10 16.03 -7.84
N ILE A 91 -16.81 15.66 -7.67
CA ILE A 91 -16.11 15.78 -6.38
C ILE A 91 -15.99 17.23 -5.94
N GLY A 92 -15.67 18.15 -6.87
CA GLY A 92 -15.59 19.58 -6.59
C GLY A 92 -16.93 20.15 -6.09
N LYS A 93 -18.03 19.82 -6.78
CA LYS A 93 -19.39 20.25 -6.37
C LYS A 93 -19.79 19.66 -5.01
N SER A 94 -19.55 18.38 -4.78
CA SER A 94 -19.87 17.70 -3.51
C SER A 94 -19.10 18.32 -2.34
N SER A 95 -17.82 18.62 -2.54
CA SER A 95 -16.95 19.23 -1.51
C SER A 95 -17.36 20.68 -1.22
N ASP A 96 -17.63 21.48 -2.26
CA ASP A 96 -18.08 22.88 -2.14
C ASP A 96 -19.43 22.98 -1.43
N GLN A 97 -20.37 22.08 -1.77
CA GLN A 97 -21.69 22.02 -1.13
C GLN A 97 -21.59 21.63 0.35
N ARG A 98 -20.63 20.77 0.74
CA ARG A 98 -20.37 20.42 2.15
C ARG A 98 -19.79 21.60 2.94
N VAL A 99 -18.79 22.28 2.40
CA VAL A 99 -18.13 23.42 3.06
C VAL A 99 -19.09 24.59 3.27
N ARG A 100 -20.05 24.78 2.36
CA ARG A 100 -21.03 25.87 2.45
C ARG A 100 -22.16 25.64 3.47
N LEU A 101 -22.32 24.40 3.95
CA LEU A 101 -23.33 24.03 4.95
C LEU A 101 -22.79 24.06 6.39
N GLU A 102 -21.51 24.37 6.56
CA GLU A 102 -20.82 24.60 7.85
C GLU A 102 -20.58 26.10 8.07
#